data_AF-A0A5A7ZWM2-F1
#
_entry.id   AF-A0A5A7ZWM2-F1
#
_cell.length_a   1.000
_cell.length_b   1.000
_cell.length_c   1.000
_cell.angle_alpha   90.00
_cell.angle_beta   90.00
_cell.angle_gamma   90.00
#
_symmetry.space_group_name_H-M   'P 1'
#
loop_
_entity.id
_entity.type
_entity.pdbx_description
1 polymer ?
#
loop_
_entity_poly.entity_id
_entity_poly.type
_entity_poly.pdbx_seq_one_letter_code
_entity_poly.pdbx_strand_id
1 'polypeptide(L)'
;MVRHHTKDKGDLGVAKAHADLVTNGFDVLFPATEHAPFDLVAYADGVFHRVQVKYRSARGGTVQLNLRSTWSDRHGVHTTPIDKEAIDLVCIYCPETDECYYIRPIDHGASVNLRITPTKNGQQKGVLHAAAFRDLPNKPVPLIDENRTSA
;
A
#
# COMPACT_ATOMS: atom_id res chain seq x y z
N MET A 1 -1.03 -23.85 -17.99
CA MET A 1 -1.34 -22.41 -17.83
C MET A 1 -0.06 -21.62 -18.06
N VAL A 2 -0.04 -20.73 -19.06
CA VAL A 2 1.08 -19.81 -19.29
C VAL A 2 1.09 -18.79 -18.15
N ARG A 3 2.18 -18.75 -17.37
CA ARG A 3 2.31 -17.86 -16.21
C ARG A 3 2.95 -16.54 -16.66
N HIS A 4 2.27 -15.42 -16.42
CA HIS A 4 2.83 -14.09 -16.65
C HIS A 4 3.41 -13.57 -15.33
N HIS A 5 4.70 -13.79 -15.11
CA HIS A 5 5.40 -13.50 -13.85
C HIS A 5 5.12 -12.13 -13.20
N THR A 6 4.87 -11.08 -13.97
CA THR A 6 4.56 -9.74 -13.44
C THR A 6 3.10 -9.56 -13.04
N LYS A 7 2.17 -10.21 -13.77
CA LYS A 7 0.74 -10.20 -13.46
C LYS A 7 0.48 -11.01 -12.19
N ASP A 8 1.07 -12.20 -12.08
CA ASP A 8 0.96 -13.07 -10.92
C ASP A 8 1.38 -12.38 -9.61
N LYS A 9 2.42 -11.53 -9.66
CA LYS A 9 2.88 -10.74 -8.50
C LYS A 9 1.92 -9.62 -8.15
N GLY A 10 1.32 -8.97 -9.15
CA GLY A 10 0.29 -7.96 -8.95
C GLY A 10 -0.91 -8.56 -8.24
N ASP A 11 -1.44 -9.66 -8.78
CA ASP A 11 -2.60 -10.38 -8.25
C ASP A 11 -2.34 -10.87 -6.82
N LEU A 12 -1.17 -11.45 -6.56
CA LEU A 12 -0.78 -11.85 -5.20
C LEU A 12 -0.72 -10.65 -4.25
N GLY A 13 -0.17 -9.53 -4.69
CA GLY A 13 -0.14 -8.29 -3.91
C GLY A 13 -1.54 -7.83 -3.54
N VAL A 14 -2.47 -7.80 -4.50
CA VAL A 14 -3.87 -7.40 -4.27
C VAL A 14 -4.56 -8.35 -3.30
N ALA A 15 -4.39 -9.67 -3.46
CA ALA A 15 -4.95 -10.66 -2.54
C ALA A 15 -4.43 -10.50 -1.10
N LYS A 16 -3.13 -10.22 -0.95
CA LYS A 16 -2.50 -9.98 0.36
C LYS A 16 -2.98 -8.68 1.00
N ALA A 17 -3.09 -7.61 0.22
CA ALA A 17 -3.63 -6.33 0.67
C ALA A 17 -5.10 -6.45 1.11
N HIS A 18 -5.92 -7.16 0.34
CA HIS A 18 -7.30 -7.48 0.70
C HIS A 18 -7.36 -8.22 2.05
N ALA A 19 -6.56 -9.29 2.22
CA ALA A 19 -6.56 -10.06 3.45
C ALA A 19 -6.12 -9.22 4.67
N ASP A 20 -5.09 -8.38 4.51
CA ASP A 20 -4.60 -7.48 5.57
C ASP A 20 -5.68 -6.43 5.95
N LEU A 21 -6.34 -5.81 4.97
CA LEU A 21 -7.43 -4.87 5.18
C LEU A 21 -8.63 -5.50 5.91
N VAL A 22 -9.10 -6.66 5.46
CA VAL A 22 -10.21 -7.38 6.12
C VAL A 22 -9.84 -7.78 7.54
N THR A 23 -8.62 -8.26 7.75
CA THR A 23 -8.12 -8.60 9.11
C THR A 23 -8.10 -7.37 10.02
N ASN A 24 -7.87 -6.18 9.46
CA ASN A 24 -7.90 -4.91 10.18
C ASN A 24 -9.30 -4.29 10.34
N GLY A 25 -10.36 -4.99 9.91
CA GLY A 25 -11.75 -4.58 10.13
C GLY A 25 -12.34 -3.65 9.06
N PHE A 26 -11.72 -3.57 7.88
CA PHE A 26 -12.26 -2.81 6.75
C PHE A 26 -13.16 -3.67 5.87
N ASP A 27 -14.25 -3.09 5.40
CA ASP A 27 -14.95 -3.60 4.22
C ASP A 27 -14.11 -3.30 2.97
N VAL A 28 -13.89 -4.29 2.13
CA VAL A 28 -13.04 -4.13 0.94
C VAL A 28 -13.88 -4.25 -0.34
N LEU A 29 -13.84 -3.20 -1.15
CA LEU A 29 -14.56 -3.12 -2.42
C LEU A 29 -13.60 -3.24 -3.59
N PHE A 30 -14.05 -3.88 -4.65
CA PHE A 30 -13.32 -4.03 -5.91
C PHE A 30 -13.97 -3.14 -6.99
N PRO A 31 -13.18 -2.41 -7.78
CA PRO A 31 -13.71 -1.75 -8.95
C PRO A 31 -14.22 -2.80 -9.95
N ALA A 32 -15.43 -2.63 -10.46
CA ALA A 32 -16.01 -3.53 -11.46
C ALA A 32 -15.36 -3.38 -12.86
N THR A 33 -14.47 -2.40 -13.02
CA THR A 33 -13.82 -2.04 -14.29
C THR A 33 -12.31 -2.01 -14.14
N GLU A 34 -11.59 -2.33 -15.21
CA GLU A 34 -10.12 -2.43 -15.20
C GLU A 34 -9.38 -1.08 -15.28
N HIS A 35 -10.09 0.03 -15.51
CA HIS A 35 -9.49 1.34 -15.75
C HIS A 35 -9.35 2.21 -14.50
N ALA A 36 -9.74 1.70 -13.32
CA ALA A 36 -9.61 2.45 -12.08
C ALA A 36 -8.13 2.71 -11.75
N PRO A 37 -7.79 3.89 -11.20
CA PRO A 37 -6.42 4.20 -10.79
C PRO A 37 -5.99 3.50 -9.49
N PHE A 38 -6.89 2.73 -8.87
CA PHE A 38 -6.69 1.97 -7.63
C PHE A 38 -7.19 0.53 -7.84
N ASP A 39 -6.67 -0.39 -7.03
CA ASP A 39 -7.04 -1.82 -7.12
C ASP A 39 -8.16 -2.17 -6.14
N LEU A 40 -8.21 -1.50 -4.99
CA LEU A 40 -9.16 -1.74 -3.91
C LEU A 40 -9.69 -0.41 -3.37
N VAL A 41 -10.85 -0.46 -2.71
CA VAL A 41 -11.29 0.59 -1.79
C VAL A 41 -11.49 -0.04 -0.42
N ALA A 42 -10.83 0.52 0.60
CA ALA A 42 -11.07 0.16 1.99
C ALA A 42 -12.12 1.10 2.58
N TYR A 43 -13.15 0.56 3.20
CA TYR A 43 -14.22 1.31 3.83
C TYR A 43 -14.34 0.96 5.31
N ALA A 44 -14.39 1.99 6.14
CA ALA A 44 -14.71 1.88 7.56
C ALA A 44 -15.26 3.22 8.05
N ASP A 45 -16.24 3.20 8.95
CA ASP A 45 -16.76 4.37 9.65
C ASP A 45 -17.15 5.55 8.74
N GLY A 46 -17.78 5.25 7.60
CA GLY A 46 -18.24 6.26 6.65
C GLY A 46 -17.14 6.86 5.76
N VAL A 47 -15.90 6.38 5.87
CA VAL A 47 -14.74 6.86 5.10
C VAL A 47 -14.30 5.81 4.09
N PHE A 48 -14.09 6.25 2.85
CA PHE A 48 -13.52 5.44 1.78
C PHE A 48 -12.05 5.82 1.55
N HIS A 49 -11.20 4.81 1.39
CA HIS A 49 -9.80 4.97 1.00
C HIS A 49 -9.54 4.23 -0.31
N ARG A 50 -9.22 4.95 -1.38
CA ARG A 50 -8.79 4.38 -2.67
C ARG A 50 -7.34 3.89 -2.53
N VAL A 51 -7.16 2.58 -2.62
CA VAL A 51 -5.88 1.90 -2.39
C VAL A 51 -5.31 1.34 -3.69
N GLN A 52 -4.18 1.86 -4.13
CA GLN A 52 -3.37 1.23 -5.15
C GLN A 52 -2.36 0.28 -4.49
N VAL A 53 -2.35 -0.98 -4.91
CA VAL A 53 -1.46 -2.01 -4.42
C VAL A 53 -0.21 -2.12 -5.30
N LYS A 54 0.95 -2.30 -4.67
CA LYS A 54 2.23 -2.53 -5.35
C LYS A 54 2.99 -3.64 -4.65
N TYR A 55 3.27 -4.73 -5.38
CA TYR A 55 4.23 -5.74 -4.94
C TYR A 55 5.66 -5.18 -5.01
N ARG A 56 6.42 -5.19 -3.91
CA ARG A 56 7.82 -4.76 -3.88
C ARG A 56 8.67 -5.65 -2.99
N SER A 57 9.66 -6.32 -3.61
CA SER A 57 10.69 -7.03 -2.87
C SER A 57 11.64 -6.08 -2.15
N ALA A 58 11.99 -6.41 -0.91
CA ALA A 58 13.04 -5.75 -0.17
C ALA A 58 14.42 -6.06 -0.78
N ARG A 59 15.28 -5.04 -0.84
CA ARG A 59 16.69 -5.19 -1.22
C ARG A 59 17.58 -4.49 -0.21
N GLY A 60 18.53 -5.21 0.35
CA GLY A 60 19.44 -4.67 1.37
C GLY A 60 18.73 -4.13 2.62
N GLY A 61 17.59 -4.73 2.98
CA GLY A 61 16.79 -4.33 4.14
C GLY A 61 15.87 -3.14 3.91
N THR A 62 15.70 -2.70 2.66
CA THR A 62 14.83 -1.57 2.30
C THR A 62 13.83 -1.99 1.20
N VAL A 63 12.57 -1.61 1.36
CA VAL A 63 11.56 -1.64 0.31
C VAL A 63 11.54 -0.28 -0.37
N GLN A 64 11.78 -0.27 -1.68
CA GLN A 64 11.83 0.96 -2.47
C GLN A 64 10.59 1.07 -3.35
N LEU A 65 9.96 2.24 -3.32
CA LEU A 65 8.84 2.58 -4.17
C LEU A 65 9.14 3.89 -4.90
N ASN A 66 9.05 3.86 -6.23
CA ASN A 66 9.01 5.07 -7.04
C ASN A 66 7.55 5.44 -7.29
N LEU A 67 7.16 6.67 -6.96
CA LEU A 67 5.81 7.19 -7.14
C LEU A 67 5.62 7.68 -8.59
N ARG A 68 5.77 6.74 -9.53
CA ARG A 68 5.60 6.95 -10.97
C ARG A 68 4.91 5.75 -11.61
N SER A 69 4.15 6.03 -12.65
CA SER A 69 3.57 5.03 -13.55
C SER A 69 4.49 4.85 -14.75
N THR A 70 4.77 3.61 -15.11
CA THR A 70 5.58 3.24 -16.27
C THR A 70 4.79 2.27 -17.13
N TRP A 71 4.67 2.57 -18.43
CA TRP A 71 4.02 1.70 -19.41
C TRP A 71 4.84 1.65 -20.69
N SER A 72 4.67 0.57 -21.45
CA SER A 72 5.33 0.38 -22.73
C SER A 72 4.29 0.33 -23.83
N ASP A 73 4.54 1.03 -24.92
CA ASP A 73 3.78 0.91 -26.16
C ASP A 73 4.74 0.69 -27.35
N ARG A 74 4.20 0.70 -28.57
CA ARG A 74 5.01 0.55 -29.79
C ARG A 74 6.02 1.69 -30.02
N HIS A 75 5.90 2.80 -29.27
CA HIS A 75 6.73 3.99 -29.35
C HIS A 75 7.75 4.07 -28.20
N GLY A 76 7.81 3.07 -27.32
CA GLY A 76 8.83 2.94 -26.29
C GLY A 76 8.26 2.82 -24.88
N VAL A 77 9.11 3.11 -23.90
CA VAL A 77 8.75 3.09 -22.47
C VAL A 77 8.49 4.52 -22.03
N HIS A 78 7.29 4.77 -21.54
CA HIS A 78 6.86 6.06 -21.00
C HIS A 78 6.85 6.00 -19.48
N THR A 79 7.14 7.13 -18.84
CA THR A 79 7.09 7.23 -17.38
C THR A 79 6.58 8.60 -16.97
N THR A 80 5.58 8.61 -16.09
CA THR A 80 4.97 9.83 -15.55
C THR A 80 4.83 9.72 -14.04
N PRO A 81 4.93 10.82 -13.25
CA PRO A 81 4.54 10.80 -11.84
C PRO A 81 3.13 10.23 -11.67
N ILE A 82 2.87 9.53 -10.56
CA ILE A 82 1.49 9.13 -10.25
C ILE A 82 0.63 10.37 -10.04
N ASP A 83 -0.64 10.27 -10.42
CA ASP A 83 -1.65 11.22 -9.97
C ASP A 83 -1.95 10.93 -8.49
N LYS A 84 -1.54 11.85 -7.62
CA LYS A 84 -1.69 11.70 -6.16
C LYS A 84 -3.09 12.03 -5.67
N GLU A 85 -3.93 12.66 -6.50
CA GLU A 85 -5.33 12.96 -6.18
C GLU A 85 -6.25 11.79 -6.57
N ALA A 86 -5.80 10.95 -7.51
CA ALA A 86 -6.53 9.77 -7.98
C ALA A 86 -6.56 8.61 -6.97
N ILE A 87 -5.62 8.59 -6.01
CA ILE A 87 -5.49 7.53 -5.00
C ILE A 87 -5.22 8.14 -3.62
N ASP A 88 -5.81 7.56 -2.58
CA ASP A 88 -5.59 8.05 -1.21
C ASP A 88 -4.37 7.37 -0.58
N LEU A 89 -4.15 6.09 -0.93
CA LEU A 89 -3.11 5.25 -0.36
C LEU A 89 -2.39 4.41 -1.42
N VAL A 90 -1.10 4.17 -1.16
CA VAL A 90 -0.37 3.06 -1.77
C VAL A 90 -0.15 1.98 -0.71
N CYS A 91 -0.66 0.78 -0.96
CA CYS A 91 -0.36 -0.42 -0.19
C CYS A 91 0.82 -1.15 -0.83
N ILE A 92 1.94 -1.25 -0.12
CA ILE A 92 3.14 -1.94 -0.55
C ILE A 92 3.17 -3.31 0.11
N TYR A 93 2.93 -4.37 -0.67
CA TYR A 93 3.13 -5.73 -0.19
C TYR A 93 4.59 -6.15 -0.40
N CYS A 94 5.24 -6.58 0.69
CA CYS A 94 6.61 -7.09 0.69
C CYS A 94 6.63 -8.59 0.97
N PRO A 95 7.06 -9.43 0.01
CA PRO A 95 7.06 -10.88 0.15
C PRO A 95 8.11 -11.41 1.14
N GLU A 96 9.18 -10.65 1.42
CA GLU A 96 10.23 -11.08 2.35
C GLU A 96 9.78 -10.98 3.81
N THR A 97 8.88 -10.03 4.12
CA THR A 97 8.26 -9.92 5.45
C THR A 97 6.87 -10.55 5.50
N ASP A 98 6.25 -10.79 4.34
CA ASP A 98 4.83 -11.15 4.18
C ASP A 98 3.90 -10.09 4.81
N GLU A 99 4.22 -8.82 4.60
CA GLU A 99 3.51 -7.69 5.23
C GLU A 99 3.10 -6.62 4.22
N CYS A 100 2.04 -5.88 4.56
CA CYS A 100 1.55 -4.71 3.85
C CYS A 100 1.98 -3.42 4.56
N TYR A 101 2.43 -2.43 3.80
CA TYR A 101 2.78 -1.11 4.29
C TYR A 101 2.00 -0.02 3.56
N TYR A 102 1.33 0.85 4.31
CA TYR A 102 0.43 1.88 3.78
C TYR A 102 1.07 3.25 3.86
N ILE A 103 1.13 3.95 2.73
CA ILE A 103 1.61 5.33 2.66
C ILE A 103 0.57 6.22 2.00
N ARG A 104 0.54 7.51 2.39
CA ARG A 104 -0.15 8.55 1.62
C ARG A 104 0.82 9.11 0.60
N PRO A 105 0.56 9.01 -0.71
CA PRO A 105 1.50 9.49 -1.73
C PRO A 105 1.71 11.01 -1.68
N ILE A 106 0.73 11.77 -1.18
CA ILE A 106 0.82 13.23 -1.01
C ILE A 106 1.88 13.66 0.01
N ASP A 107 2.20 12.81 1.00
CA ASP A 107 3.19 13.11 2.06
C ASP A 107 4.64 12.92 1.60
N HIS A 108 4.85 12.45 0.37
CA HIS A 108 6.15 12.03 -0.12
C HIS A 108 6.53 12.70 -1.44
N GLY A 109 7.83 12.72 -1.77
CA GLY A 109 8.33 13.26 -3.04
C GLY A 109 8.12 12.31 -4.21
N ALA A 110 9.19 12.05 -4.97
CA ALA A 110 9.18 11.14 -6.12
C ALA A 110 9.35 9.65 -5.74
N SER A 111 9.84 9.36 -4.53
CA SER A 111 10.09 8.00 -4.06
C SER A 111 9.97 7.89 -2.54
N VAL A 112 9.80 6.66 -2.08
CA VAL A 112 9.71 6.28 -0.66
C VAL A 112 10.58 5.05 -0.45
N ASN A 113 11.37 5.07 0.63
CA ASN A 113 12.27 3.99 1.02
C ASN A 113 11.93 3.55 2.44
N LEU A 114 11.19 2.45 2.57
CA LEU A 114 10.83 1.89 3.87
C LEU A 114 11.90 0.92 4.34
N ARG A 115 12.38 1.12 5.56
CA ARG A 115 13.48 0.36 6.15
C ARG A 115 12.93 -0.76 7.04
N ILE A 116 13.22 -2.01 6.68
CA ILE A 116 12.84 -3.20 7.44
C ILE A 116 13.92 -3.53 8.49
N THR A 117 15.19 -3.56 8.08
CA THR A 117 16.30 -3.92 8.98
C THR A 117 17.06 -2.67 9.45
N PRO A 118 17.76 -2.71 10.60
CA PRO A 118 18.55 -1.59 11.08
C PRO A 118 19.53 -1.03 10.02
N THR A 119 19.86 0.26 10.14
CA THR A 119 20.86 0.88 9.25
C THR A 119 22.26 0.39 9.59
N LYS A 120 23.08 0.08 8.58
CA LYS A 120 24.44 -0.46 8.80
C LYS A 120 25.33 0.52 9.59
N ASN A 121 25.09 1.82 9.42
CA ASN A 121 25.88 2.89 10.02
C ASN A 121 25.18 3.51 11.25
N GLY A 122 24.13 2.88 11.80
CA GLY A 122 23.40 3.40 12.96
C GLY A 122 22.61 4.71 12.71
N GLN A 123 22.48 5.15 11.46
CA GLN A 123 21.68 6.32 11.09
C GLN A 123 20.22 6.16 11.56
N GLN A 124 19.73 7.16 12.29
CA GLN A 124 18.34 7.23 12.76
C GLN A 124 17.56 8.36 12.06
N LYS A 125 18.21 9.52 11.83
CA LYS A 125 17.55 10.68 11.21
C LYS A 125 17.25 10.45 9.74
N GLY A 126 16.00 10.67 9.34
CA GLY A 126 15.52 10.54 7.96
C GLY A 126 15.22 9.11 7.52
N VAL A 127 15.20 8.15 8.45
CA VAL A 127 14.86 6.75 8.18
C VAL A 127 13.36 6.53 8.38
N LEU A 128 12.68 6.11 7.32
CA LEU A 128 11.29 5.68 7.41
C LEU A 128 11.26 4.20 7.79
N HIS A 129 11.04 3.89 9.07
CA HIS A 129 10.93 2.50 9.53
C HIS A 129 9.63 1.87 9.04
N ALA A 130 9.72 0.71 8.38
CA ALA A 130 8.58 0.06 7.74
C ALA A 130 7.45 -0.25 8.73
N ALA A 131 7.78 -0.61 9.98
CA ALA A 131 6.81 -0.87 11.05
C ALA A 131 5.86 0.31 11.33
N ALA A 132 6.31 1.56 11.12
CA ALA A 132 5.46 2.74 11.32
C ALA A 132 4.37 2.91 10.25
N PHE A 133 4.38 2.07 9.22
CA PHE A 133 3.45 2.11 8.09
C PHE A 133 2.60 0.83 8.01
N ARG A 134 2.52 0.02 9.08
CA ARG A 134 1.73 -1.23 9.07
C ARG A 134 0.24 -1.00 9.14
N ASP A 135 -0.19 0.10 9.75
CA ASP A 135 -1.60 0.49 9.83
C ASP A 135 -1.95 1.47 8.70
N LEU A 136 -3.22 1.45 8.27
CA LEU A 136 -3.74 2.53 7.43
C LEU A 136 -3.62 3.85 8.20
N PRO A 137 -3.10 4.91 7.57
CA PRO A 137 -3.08 6.22 8.20
C PRO A 137 -4.53 6.66 8.41
N ASN A 138 -4.88 6.93 9.67
CA ASN A 138 -6.23 7.16 10.17
C ASN A 138 -7.10 5.90 10.33
N LYS A 139 -6.54 4.73 10.65
CA LYS A 139 -7.32 3.60 11.18
C LYS A 139 -8.29 4.15 12.23
N PRO A 140 -9.61 4.11 12.00
CA PRO A 140 -10.53 4.66 12.96
C PRO A 140 -10.32 3.96 14.29
N VAL A 141 -10.13 4.75 15.34
CA VAL A 141 -9.99 4.22 16.69
C VAL A 141 -11.32 3.55 17.00
N PRO A 142 -11.36 2.27 17.41
CA PRO A 142 -12.59 1.63 17.81
C PRO A 142 -13.28 2.53 18.82
N LEU A 143 -14.52 2.94 18.53
CA LEU A 143 -15.32 3.69 19.48
C LEU A 143 -15.43 2.82 20.74
N ILE A 144 -14.70 3.19 21.78
CA ILE A 144 -14.87 2.61 23.11
C ILE A 144 -16.29 2.94 23.54
N ASP A 145 -17.14 1.92 23.54
CA ASP A 145 -18.52 2.01 24.01
C ASP A 145 -18.49 2.10 25.55
N GLU A 146 -18.18 3.29 26.09
CA GLU A 146 -18.13 3.55 27.54
C GLU A 146 -19.51 3.47 28.23
N ASN A 147 -20.57 3.08 27.50
CA ASN A 147 -21.94 2.99 28.01
C ASN A 147 -22.54 1.58 28.02
N ARG A 148 -21.73 0.53 28.17
CA ARG A 148 -22.23 -0.78 28.67
C ARG A 148 -21.95 -0.94 30.16
N THR A 149 -22.53 -0.06 30.97
CA THR A 149 -22.90 -0.38 32.36
C THR A 149 -24.25 0.26 32.63
N SER A 150 -25.21 -0.58 33.04
CA SER A 150 -26.57 -0.27 33.52
C SER A 150 -27.71 -0.40 32.50
N ALA A 151 -28.21 -1.64 32.34
CA ALA A 151 -29.63 -1.98 32.49
C ALA A 151 -29.76 -3.49 32.75
#